data_AF-R7QCW4-F1
#
_entry.id   AF-R7QCW4-F1
#
_cell.length_a   1.000
_cell.length_b   1.000
_cell.length_c   1.000
_cell.angle_alpha   90.00
_cell.angle_beta   90.00
_cell.angle_gamma   90.00
#
_symmetry.space_group_name_H-M   'P 1'
#
loop_
_entity.id
_entity.type
_entity.pdbx_description
1 polymer ?
#
loop_
_entity_poly.entity_id
_entity_poly.type
_entity_poly.pdbx_seq_one_letter_code
_entity_poly.pdbx_strand_id
1 'polypeptide(L)'
;MIPRKSSFRPSRRQRARRKEHSRQTKTPHVSSPHQLLERPLVKSMVHAASPSYRECSPARPATPLVLTVTLLLLVLLASKDQDHRRRLHTRHLHTLGDATAAVEAVQQRVRWNSDYRSRLLAAHSAGRSQSTEVFLRWLHIPKTGTSFVNTLVRWGCTNVAAETFVVPRKERPQEMHLALPETLSWDWLFKNQSGRGWLRTHCRERLVTHHPITGSLHYSLYMHRALKNWETVNAVAFFRLPLQRMYSNYMHLSLHYNESREPRESLQSFLTKKQFWSQQTKMLLGRHYRDPRPVSMVDAQKAVLIVKESLMFVGLTEEFVLSCRLFHATFGGVPHRAQFENIRPGISRYNSSVTTSSSFRYSESQFEGWSDAADELVYQAAKVRFWSDVKQLKAKIEVDGLGEVVVQTNHLTNK
;
A
#
# COMPACT_ATOMS: atom_id res chain seq x y z
N MET A 1 -39.32 57.77 -22.70
CA MET A 1 -38.69 56.43 -22.78
C MET A 1 -37.64 56.33 -21.67
N ILE A 2 -37.86 55.43 -20.71
CA ILE A 2 -37.13 55.31 -19.45
C ILE A 2 -35.98 54.30 -19.61
N PRO A 3 -34.72 54.61 -19.25
CA PRO A 3 -33.66 53.61 -19.23
C PRO A 3 -33.62 52.87 -17.88
N ARG A 4 -33.50 51.54 -17.98
CA ARG A 4 -33.43 50.58 -16.87
C ARG A 4 -32.16 50.80 -16.02
N LYS A 5 -32.35 50.96 -14.71
CA LYS A 5 -31.28 50.88 -13.69
C LYS A 5 -30.95 49.41 -13.40
N SER A 6 -29.68 49.04 -13.57
CA SER A 6 -29.10 47.78 -13.10
C SER A 6 -28.89 47.80 -11.59
N SER A 7 -29.42 46.81 -10.88
CA SER A 7 -29.31 46.66 -9.43
C SER A 7 -27.94 46.11 -9.02
N PHE A 8 -27.17 46.96 -8.34
CA PHE A 8 -25.94 46.62 -7.64
C PHE A 8 -26.29 46.03 -6.26
N ARG A 9 -25.88 44.79 -5.95
CA ARG A 9 -26.02 44.19 -4.61
C ARG A 9 -24.83 44.59 -3.73
N PRO A 10 -25.03 45.16 -2.53
CA PRO A 10 -23.93 45.48 -1.64
C PRO A 10 -23.48 44.28 -0.80
N SER A 11 -22.18 44.25 -0.51
CA SER A 11 -21.45 43.25 0.27
C SER A 11 -21.82 43.25 1.76
N ARG A 12 -22.03 42.06 2.32
CA ARG A 12 -22.10 41.83 3.78
C ARG A 12 -20.73 42.02 4.44
N ARG A 13 -20.46 43.25 4.91
CA ARG A 13 -19.54 43.54 6.02
C ARG A 13 -20.31 44.38 7.03
N GLN A 14 -20.69 43.77 8.16
CA GLN A 14 -20.86 44.39 9.48
C GLN A 14 -21.59 43.42 10.41
N ARG A 15 -20.82 42.71 11.25
CA ARG A 15 -21.26 42.25 12.58
C ARG A 15 -20.02 42.02 13.43
N ALA A 16 -19.54 43.09 14.03
CA ALA A 16 -18.60 43.05 15.13
C ALA A 16 -18.93 44.23 16.04
N ARG A 17 -19.71 43.99 17.10
CA ARG A 17 -19.70 44.82 18.31
C ARG A 17 -20.10 43.98 19.53
N ARG A 18 -19.20 44.06 20.53
CA ARG A 18 -19.43 44.03 21.99
C ARG A 18 -19.91 42.73 22.63
N LYS A 19 -18.98 42.02 23.26
CA LYS A 19 -19.05 41.69 24.69
C LYS A 19 -17.66 41.80 25.29
N GLU A 20 -17.52 42.74 26.20
CA GLU A 20 -16.35 43.04 27.00
C GLU A 20 -16.89 43.15 28.43
N HIS A 21 -16.47 42.28 29.35
CA HIS A 21 -16.35 42.55 30.79
C HIS A 21 -15.71 41.36 31.52
N SER A 22 -14.82 41.71 32.45
CA SER A 22 -14.22 40.92 33.53
C SER A 22 -13.04 39.98 33.18
N ARG A 23 -11.84 40.56 33.22
CA ARG A 23 -10.58 39.85 33.53
C ARG A 23 -10.29 40.05 35.02
N GLN A 24 -10.38 38.97 35.80
CA GLN A 24 -9.68 38.85 37.09
C GLN A 24 -8.37 38.11 36.86
N THR A 25 -7.29 38.75 37.31
CA THR A 25 -5.92 38.24 37.37
C THR A 25 -5.80 37.18 38.45
N LYS A 26 -5.43 35.94 38.07
CA LYS A 26 -4.81 34.97 38.97
C LYS A 26 -3.47 34.54 38.38
N THR A 27 -2.44 34.72 39.19
CA THR A 27 -1.05 34.33 38.96
C THR A 27 -0.92 32.80 38.87
N PRO A 28 -0.02 32.25 38.02
CA PRO A 28 0.23 30.82 37.99
C PRO A 28 1.30 30.45 39.03
N HIS A 29 0.93 29.50 39.89
CA HIS A 29 1.85 28.77 40.75
C HIS A 29 2.76 27.88 39.90
N VAL A 30 4.05 27.99 40.12
CA VAL A 30 5.07 27.05 39.63
C VAL A 30 5.00 25.79 40.50
N SER A 31 4.77 24.63 39.87
CA SER A 31 5.00 23.32 40.49
C SER A 31 5.79 22.43 39.54
N SER A 32 6.84 21.83 40.11
CA SER A 32 7.84 20.99 39.46
C SER A 32 7.30 19.60 39.08
N PRO A 33 7.98 18.87 38.17
CA PRO A 33 7.45 17.63 37.57
C PRO A 33 7.98 16.35 38.23
N HIS A 34 7.38 15.23 37.80
CA HIS A 34 7.72 13.81 38.03
C HIS A 34 7.09 13.10 39.22
N GLN A 35 5.85 12.63 39.00
CA GLN A 35 5.43 11.31 39.50
C GLN A 35 4.99 10.46 38.31
N LEU A 36 5.75 9.39 38.07
CA LEU A 36 5.41 8.29 37.18
C LEU A 36 4.19 7.57 37.77
N LEU A 37 3.04 7.71 37.12
CA LEU A 37 1.87 6.89 37.37
C LEU A 37 2.11 5.49 36.78
N GLU A 38 2.46 4.54 37.64
CA GLU A 38 2.32 3.12 37.34
C GLU A 38 0.84 2.81 37.06
N ARG A 39 0.56 2.25 35.89
CA ARG A 39 -0.77 1.75 35.54
C ARG A 39 -0.89 0.31 36.03
N PRO A 40 -2.05 -0.10 36.58
CA PRO A 40 -2.25 -1.47 37.02
C PRO A 40 -2.32 -2.40 35.81
N LEU A 41 -1.55 -3.48 35.87
CA LEU A 41 -1.63 -4.65 34.99
C LEU A 41 -3.04 -5.25 35.07
N VAL A 42 -3.86 -4.98 34.05
CA VAL A 42 -5.11 -5.70 33.83
C VAL A 42 -4.74 -7.11 33.36
N LYS A 43 -4.81 -8.08 34.26
CA LYS A 43 -4.79 -9.52 33.92
C LYS A 43 -6.07 -9.85 33.15
N SER A 44 -6.01 -9.75 31.84
CA SER A 44 -7.02 -10.26 30.92
C SER A 44 -6.83 -11.78 30.76
N MET A 45 -7.64 -12.58 31.45
CA MET A 45 -7.78 -14.01 31.15
C MET A 45 -8.57 -14.14 29.85
N VAL A 46 -7.88 -14.34 28.73
CA VAL A 46 -8.50 -14.78 27.47
C VAL A 46 -8.19 -16.26 27.33
N HIS A 47 -9.23 -17.10 27.44
CA HIS A 47 -9.16 -18.48 26.97
C HIS A 47 -8.91 -18.46 25.46
N ALA A 48 -7.73 -18.93 25.05
CA ALA A 48 -7.39 -19.17 23.66
C ALA A 48 -8.24 -20.33 23.12
N ALA A 49 -9.39 -20.02 22.55
CA ALA A 49 -10.11 -20.95 21.69
C ALA A 49 -9.30 -21.10 20.39
N SER A 50 -8.84 -22.33 20.11
CA SER A 50 -8.20 -22.67 18.83
C SER A 50 -9.12 -22.28 17.67
N PRO A 51 -8.63 -21.56 16.65
CA PRO A 51 -9.45 -21.19 15.51
C PRO A 51 -9.86 -22.47 14.75
N SER A 52 -11.17 -22.75 14.70
CA SER A 52 -11.67 -23.80 13.83
C SER A 52 -11.60 -23.32 12.39
N TYR A 53 -10.64 -23.86 11.64
CA TYR A 53 -10.59 -23.67 10.20
C TYR A 53 -11.80 -24.40 9.59
N ARG A 54 -12.83 -23.64 9.19
CA ARG A 54 -13.90 -24.21 8.36
C ARG A 54 -13.29 -24.65 7.04
N GLU A 55 -13.35 -25.95 6.75
CA GLU A 55 -13.02 -26.50 5.44
C GLU A 55 -13.96 -25.90 4.39
N CYS A 56 -13.40 -25.21 3.38
CA CYS A 56 -14.15 -24.79 2.22
C CYS A 56 -14.49 -26.01 1.36
N SER A 57 -15.75 -26.11 0.92
CA SER A 57 -16.23 -27.17 0.02
C SER A 57 -15.36 -27.29 -1.24
N PRO A 58 -15.16 -28.51 -1.78
CA PRO A 58 -14.33 -28.72 -2.97
C PRO A 58 -14.85 -27.91 -4.16
N ALA A 59 -13.92 -27.30 -4.90
CA ALA A 59 -14.21 -26.54 -6.10
C ALA A 59 -14.94 -27.41 -7.14
N ARG A 60 -16.04 -26.91 -7.70
CA ARG A 60 -16.77 -27.58 -8.79
C ARG A 60 -15.85 -27.72 -10.03
N PRO A 61 -15.90 -28.85 -10.75
CA PRO A 61 -15.02 -29.09 -11.90
C PRO A 61 -15.26 -28.09 -13.04
N ALA A 62 -14.19 -27.78 -13.79
CA ALA A 62 -14.12 -26.78 -14.85
C ALA A 62 -14.84 -27.14 -16.17
N THR A 63 -16.05 -27.69 -16.09
CA THR A 63 -16.89 -28.07 -17.25
C THR A 63 -17.25 -26.94 -18.24
N PRO A 64 -17.39 -25.64 -17.88
CA PRO A 64 -17.87 -24.66 -18.85
C PRO A 64 -16.85 -24.31 -19.95
N LEU A 65 -15.54 -24.41 -19.69
CA LEU A 65 -14.52 -23.98 -20.66
C LEU A 65 -14.47 -24.89 -21.91
N VAL A 66 -14.62 -26.21 -21.71
CA VAL A 66 -14.58 -27.21 -22.78
C VAL A 66 -15.77 -27.03 -23.74
N LEU A 67 -16.94 -26.73 -23.21
CA LEU A 67 -18.16 -26.50 -23.99
C LEU A 67 -18.05 -25.23 -24.84
N THR A 68 -17.48 -24.14 -24.30
CA THR A 68 -17.31 -22.88 -25.04
C THR A 68 -16.31 -23.02 -26.19
N VAL A 69 -15.18 -23.72 -25.98
CA VAL A 69 -14.18 -23.96 -27.04
C VAL A 69 -14.76 -24.81 -28.17
N THR A 70 -15.54 -25.84 -27.83
CA THR A 70 -16.17 -26.74 -28.81
C THR A 70 -17.21 -26.01 -29.65
N LEU A 71 -18.08 -25.19 -29.05
CA LEU A 71 -19.09 -24.43 -29.77
C LEU A 71 -18.47 -23.44 -30.76
N LEU A 72 -17.35 -22.80 -30.39
CA LEU A 72 -16.68 -21.83 -31.24
C LEU A 72 -15.98 -22.48 -32.45
N LEU A 73 -15.37 -23.66 -32.26
CA LEU A 73 -14.81 -24.46 -33.35
C LEU A 73 -15.87 -24.81 -34.39
N LEU A 74 -17.09 -25.15 -33.96
CA LEU A 74 -18.21 -25.42 -34.86
C LEU A 74 -18.63 -24.17 -35.65
N VAL A 75 -18.63 -22.98 -35.03
CA VAL A 75 -18.91 -21.71 -35.73
C VAL A 75 -17.84 -21.37 -36.77
N LEU A 76 -16.56 -21.63 -36.46
CA LEU A 76 -15.45 -21.44 -37.40
C LEU A 76 -15.54 -22.36 -38.62
N LEU A 77 -15.96 -23.61 -38.41
CA LEU A 77 -16.15 -24.59 -39.48
C LEU A 77 -17.35 -24.27 -40.39
N ALA A 78 -18.39 -23.61 -39.85
CA ALA A 78 -19.61 -23.29 -40.60
C ALA A 78 -19.53 -22.02 -41.45
N SER A 79 -18.56 -21.13 -41.24
CA SER A 79 -18.46 -19.87 -41.99
C SER A 79 -17.95 -20.10 -43.42
N LYS A 80 -18.67 -19.61 -44.45
CA LYS A 80 -18.25 -19.75 -45.87
C LYS A 80 -17.26 -18.66 -46.31
N ASP A 81 -17.29 -17.49 -45.69
CA ASP A 81 -16.43 -16.34 -46.00
C ASP A 81 -14.99 -16.54 -45.46
N GLN A 82 -13.98 -16.52 -46.34
CA GLN A 82 -12.57 -16.70 -45.96
C GLN A 82 -12.02 -15.52 -45.14
N ASP A 83 -12.43 -14.28 -45.43
CA ASP A 83 -11.96 -13.09 -44.69
C ASP A 83 -12.64 -12.98 -43.33
N HIS A 84 -13.90 -13.43 -43.23
CA HIS A 84 -14.56 -13.59 -41.94
C HIS A 84 -13.89 -14.68 -41.10
N ARG A 85 -13.55 -15.83 -41.69
CA ARG A 85 -12.79 -16.90 -41.02
C ARG A 85 -11.43 -16.42 -40.54
N ARG A 86 -10.66 -15.68 -41.34
CA ARG A 86 -9.35 -15.13 -40.92
C ARG A 86 -9.50 -14.17 -39.74
N ARG A 87 -10.47 -13.25 -39.78
CA ARG A 87 -10.72 -12.31 -38.67
C ARG A 87 -11.18 -13.00 -37.39
N LEU A 88 -12.06 -14.00 -37.50
CA LEU A 88 -12.48 -14.82 -36.37
C LEU A 88 -11.32 -15.66 -35.82
N HIS A 89 -10.48 -16.22 -36.69
CA HIS A 89 -9.31 -17.02 -36.29
C HIS A 89 -8.29 -16.19 -35.52
N THR A 90 -7.94 -14.98 -35.99
CA THR A 90 -7.01 -14.10 -35.26
C THR A 90 -7.59 -13.66 -33.91
N ARG A 91 -8.86 -13.26 -33.85
CA ARG A 91 -9.52 -12.95 -32.57
C ARG A 91 -9.56 -14.16 -31.64
N HIS A 92 -9.83 -15.35 -32.16
CA HIS A 92 -9.89 -16.58 -31.40
C HIS A 92 -8.53 -17.01 -30.86
N LEU A 93 -7.45 -16.89 -31.64
CA LEU A 93 -6.09 -17.15 -31.18
C LEU A 93 -5.72 -16.22 -30.01
N HIS A 94 -6.10 -14.93 -30.08
CA HIS A 94 -5.94 -14.01 -28.95
C HIS A 94 -6.77 -14.44 -27.74
N THR A 95 -8.05 -14.74 -27.91
CA THR A 95 -8.93 -15.20 -26.81
C THR A 95 -8.48 -16.53 -26.20
N LEU A 96 -8.00 -17.48 -26.99
CA LEU A 96 -7.43 -18.75 -26.51
C LEU A 96 -6.11 -18.53 -25.77
N GLY A 97 -5.25 -17.64 -26.27
CA GLY A 97 -4.05 -17.22 -25.56
C GLY A 97 -4.37 -16.61 -24.20
N ASP A 98 -5.34 -15.69 -24.15
CA ASP A 98 -5.81 -15.06 -22.92
C ASP A 98 -6.46 -16.07 -21.96
N ALA A 99 -7.26 -17.01 -22.48
CA ALA A 99 -7.88 -18.06 -21.68
C ALA A 99 -6.85 -19.04 -21.10
N THR A 100 -5.84 -19.43 -21.90
CA THR A 100 -4.74 -20.30 -21.45
C THR A 100 -3.94 -19.61 -20.35
N ALA A 101 -3.55 -18.35 -20.56
CA ALA A 101 -2.87 -17.54 -19.55
C ALA A 101 -3.70 -17.38 -18.26
N ALA A 102 -5.02 -17.22 -18.38
CA ALA A 102 -5.93 -17.17 -17.24
C ALA A 102 -5.98 -18.50 -16.47
N VAL A 103 -6.08 -19.64 -17.17
CA VAL A 103 -6.06 -20.97 -16.55
C VAL A 103 -4.72 -21.23 -15.84
N GLU A 104 -3.60 -20.91 -16.50
CA GLU A 104 -2.26 -21.02 -15.90
C GLU A 104 -2.12 -20.15 -14.64
N ALA A 105 -2.62 -18.92 -14.68
CA ALA A 105 -2.63 -18.02 -13.52
C ALA A 105 -3.47 -18.59 -12.36
N VAL A 106 -4.63 -19.19 -12.64
CA VAL A 106 -5.46 -19.85 -11.62
C VAL A 106 -4.74 -21.06 -11.03
N GLN A 107 -4.19 -21.94 -11.87
CA GLN A 107 -3.42 -23.11 -11.41
C GLN A 107 -2.20 -22.70 -10.58
N GLN A 108 -1.51 -21.63 -10.99
CA GLN A 108 -0.40 -21.07 -10.23
C GLN A 108 -0.84 -20.57 -8.85
N ARG A 109 -1.98 -19.86 -8.74
CA ARG A 109 -2.55 -19.43 -7.45
C ARG A 109 -2.92 -20.62 -6.56
N VAL A 110 -3.52 -21.68 -7.12
CA VAL A 110 -3.81 -22.91 -6.38
C VAL A 110 -2.52 -23.52 -5.80
N ARG A 111 -1.46 -23.63 -6.61
CA ARG A 111 -0.14 -24.12 -6.15
C ARG A 111 0.42 -23.24 -5.02
N TRP A 112 0.33 -21.92 -5.16
CA TRP A 112 0.79 -20.99 -4.11
C TRP A 112 0.01 -21.11 -2.80
N ASN A 113 -1.31 -21.34 -2.86
CA ASN A 113 -2.12 -21.54 -1.66
C ASN A 113 -1.75 -22.84 -0.93
N SER A 114 -1.51 -23.91 -1.68
CA SER A 114 -1.05 -25.18 -1.11
C SER A 114 0.32 -25.02 -0.43
N ASP A 115 1.30 -24.43 -1.13
CA ASP A 115 2.61 -24.08 -0.58
C ASP A 115 2.50 -23.21 0.69
N TYR A 116 1.67 -22.18 0.65
CA TYR A 116 1.44 -21.29 1.78
C TYR A 116 0.92 -22.01 3.02
N ARG A 117 -0.06 -22.91 2.87
CA ARG A 117 -0.62 -23.67 4.01
C ARG A 117 0.46 -24.54 4.65
N SER A 118 1.27 -25.23 3.84
CA SER A 118 2.38 -26.04 4.34
C SER A 118 3.42 -25.19 5.09
N ARG A 119 3.81 -24.02 4.54
CA ARG A 119 4.76 -23.11 5.21
C ARG A 119 4.18 -22.49 6.48
N LEU A 120 2.88 -22.21 6.52
CA LEU A 120 2.21 -21.69 7.71
C LEU A 120 2.21 -22.71 8.84
N LEU A 121 1.93 -23.98 8.55
CA LEU A 121 2.01 -25.07 9.51
C LEU A 121 3.44 -25.24 10.05
N ALA A 122 4.43 -25.28 9.16
CA ALA A 122 5.84 -25.39 9.54
C ALA A 122 6.29 -24.22 10.45
N ALA A 123 5.88 -22.99 10.11
CA ALA A 123 6.15 -21.82 10.92
C ALA A 123 5.48 -21.90 12.31
N HIS A 124 4.24 -22.39 12.38
CA HIS A 124 3.55 -22.58 13.65
C HIS A 124 4.26 -23.62 14.53
N SER A 125 4.67 -24.75 13.94
CA SER A 125 5.49 -25.78 14.61
C SER A 125 6.84 -25.24 15.09
N ALA A 126 7.41 -24.26 14.38
CA ALA A 126 8.62 -23.54 14.78
C ALA A 126 8.37 -22.41 15.81
N GLY A 127 7.18 -22.36 16.43
CA GLY A 127 6.84 -21.37 17.46
C GLY A 127 6.50 -19.97 16.93
N ARG A 128 6.31 -19.81 15.61
CA ARG A 128 5.95 -18.52 15.00
C ARG A 128 4.43 -18.35 15.04
N SER A 129 3.94 -17.68 16.08
CA SER A 129 2.55 -17.23 16.17
C SER A 129 2.38 -15.82 15.62
N GLN A 130 1.18 -15.51 15.13
CA GLN A 130 0.80 -14.12 14.84
C GLN A 130 0.44 -13.43 16.16
N SER A 131 1.00 -12.26 16.43
CA SER A 131 0.56 -11.48 17.58
C SER A 131 -0.87 -10.97 17.37
N THR A 132 -1.74 -11.22 18.34
CA THR A 132 -3.13 -10.74 18.35
C THR A 132 -3.27 -9.34 18.93
N GLU A 133 -2.23 -8.81 19.57
CA GLU A 133 -2.30 -7.56 20.34
C GLU A 133 -1.70 -6.35 19.60
N VAL A 134 -1.30 -6.54 18.35
CA VAL A 134 -0.63 -5.49 17.57
C VAL A 134 -1.61 -4.79 16.64
N PHE A 135 -1.76 -3.49 16.87
CA PHE A 135 -2.51 -2.56 16.02
C PHE A 135 -1.54 -1.78 15.15
N LEU A 136 -1.65 -1.89 13.83
CA LEU A 136 -0.75 -1.23 12.90
C LEU A 136 -1.42 -0.08 12.18
N ARG A 137 -0.69 1.02 12.03
CA ARG A 137 -0.99 2.18 11.19
C ARG A 137 -0.14 2.17 9.93
N TRP A 138 -0.75 2.07 8.75
CA TRP A 138 0.03 2.15 7.51
C TRP A 138 0.23 3.59 7.01
N LEU A 139 1.42 4.14 7.23
CA LEU A 139 1.79 5.43 6.65
C LEU A 139 2.07 5.28 5.15
N HIS A 140 1.02 5.40 4.33
CA HIS A 140 1.14 5.27 2.88
C HIS A 140 1.73 6.51 2.21
N ILE A 141 3.06 6.58 2.14
CA ILE A 141 3.76 7.66 1.44
C ILE A 141 3.58 7.49 -0.08
N PRO A 142 3.21 8.55 -0.83
CA PRO A 142 3.04 8.46 -2.28
C PRO A 142 4.23 7.80 -2.99
N LYS A 143 3.92 6.82 -3.84
CA LYS A 143 4.87 6.07 -4.67
C LYS A 143 5.87 5.22 -3.90
N THR A 144 5.58 4.93 -2.64
CA THR A 144 6.30 3.96 -1.82
C THR A 144 5.41 2.73 -1.59
N GLY A 145 5.83 1.57 -2.08
CA GLY A 145 5.24 0.25 -1.75
C GLY A 145 3.71 0.12 -1.80
N THR A 146 2.98 0.67 -2.78
CA THR A 146 1.50 0.55 -2.80
C THR A 146 1.02 -0.91 -2.76
N SER A 147 1.75 -1.81 -3.39
CA SER A 147 1.44 -3.25 -3.41
C SER A 147 1.52 -3.93 -2.03
N PHE A 148 2.15 -3.27 -1.06
CA PHE A 148 2.25 -3.75 0.32
C PHE A 148 0.88 -3.88 1.02
N VAL A 149 -0.19 -3.30 0.45
CA VAL A 149 -1.55 -3.54 0.94
C VAL A 149 -1.89 -5.04 0.99
N ASN A 150 -1.38 -5.87 0.07
CA ASN A 150 -1.66 -7.30 0.09
C ASN A 150 -1.05 -7.94 1.33
N THR A 151 0.14 -7.50 1.73
CA THR A 151 0.77 -7.95 2.97
C THR A 151 -0.06 -7.53 4.18
N LEU A 152 -0.45 -6.27 4.25
CA LEU A 152 -1.25 -5.74 5.35
C LEU A 152 -2.62 -6.42 5.46
N VAL A 153 -3.36 -6.52 4.36
CA VAL A 153 -4.70 -7.15 4.33
C VAL A 153 -4.60 -8.62 4.74
N ARG A 154 -3.63 -9.36 4.18
CA ARG A 154 -3.49 -10.79 4.50
C ARG A 154 -3.10 -11.06 5.94
N TRP A 155 -2.27 -10.20 6.53
CA TRP A 155 -1.83 -10.31 7.93
C TRP A 155 -2.88 -9.76 8.91
N GLY A 156 -3.51 -8.65 8.56
CA GLY A 156 -4.31 -7.85 9.47
C GLY A 156 -5.81 -8.12 9.40
N CYS A 157 -6.30 -8.78 8.35
CA CYS A 157 -7.70 -9.15 8.22
C CYS A 157 -7.85 -10.65 8.51
N THR A 158 -8.36 -10.99 9.68
CA THR A 158 -8.39 -12.36 10.23
C THR A 158 -9.52 -13.21 9.65
N ASN A 159 -10.61 -12.57 9.20
CA ASN A 159 -11.82 -13.25 8.71
C ASN A 159 -11.96 -13.21 7.18
N VAL A 160 -10.85 -13.33 6.46
CA VAL A 160 -10.84 -13.32 5.00
C VAL A 160 -10.36 -14.66 4.47
N ALA A 161 -10.91 -15.10 3.34
CA ALA A 161 -10.43 -16.31 2.67
C ALA A 161 -8.93 -16.17 2.39
N ALA A 162 -8.18 -17.27 2.44
CA ALA A 162 -6.73 -17.25 2.24
C ALA A 162 -6.34 -16.75 0.84
N GLU A 163 -7.29 -16.87 -0.07
CA GLU A 163 -7.31 -16.51 -1.48
C GLU A 163 -7.65 -15.02 -1.71
N THR A 164 -7.99 -14.28 -0.66
CA THR A 164 -8.39 -12.87 -0.78
C THR A 164 -7.18 -11.97 -1.01
N PHE A 165 -7.08 -11.38 -2.20
CA PHE A 165 -6.02 -10.46 -2.58
C PHE A 165 -6.56 -9.19 -3.23
N VAL A 166 -5.82 -8.09 -3.07
CA VAL A 166 -6.03 -6.88 -3.86
C VAL A 166 -5.39 -7.08 -5.23
N VAL A 167 -6.16 -6.87 -6.29
CA VAL A 167 -5.73 -7.07 -7.68
C VAL A 167 -5.58 -5.74 -8.43
N PRO A 168 -4.73 -5.68 -9.48
CA PRO A 168 -4.62 -4.54 -10.38
C PRO A 168 -5.94 -4.04 -10.96
N ARG A 169 -5.97 -2.74 -11.28
CA ARG A 169 -7.15 -2.07 -11.87
C ARG A 169 -7.55 -2.63 -13.25
N LYS A 170 -6.56 -3.02 -14.08
CA LYS A 170 -6.81 -3.47 -15.46
C LYS A 170 -7.17 -4.96 -15.56
N GLU A 171 -6.94 -5.73 -14.52
CA GLU A 171 -7.27 -7.17 -14.45
C GLU A 171 -8.74 -7.42 -14.06
N ARG A 172 -9.59 -6.39 -14.08
CA ARG A 172 -10.99 -6.62 -14.38
C ARG A 172 -11.17 -6.45 -15.88
N PRO A 173 -11.16 -7.54 -16.68
CA PRO A 173 -11.84 -7.51 -17.96
C PRO A 173 -13.22 -6.88 -17.74
N GLN A 174 -13.63 -5.95 -18.61
CA GLN A 174 -15.00 -5.41 -18.57
C GLN A 174 -16.04 -6.55 -18.63
N GLU A 175 -15.64 -7.69 -19.17
CA GLU A 175 -16.44 -8.92 -19.30
C GLU A 175 -16.33 -9.87 -18.10
N MET A 176 -15.44 -9.62 -17.13
CA MET A 176 -15.35 -10.38 -15.88
C MET A 176 -16.43 -9.91 -14.89
N HIS A 177 -17.69 -10.02 -15.33
CA HIS A 177 -18.85 -10.10 -14.44
C HIS A 177 -18.91 -11.44 -13.69
N LEU A 178 -18.03 -12.40 -14.05
CA LEU A 178 -17.67 -13.53 -13.20
C LEU A 178 -16.88 -13.00 -12.00
N ALA A 179 -17.63 -12.53 -11.01
CA ALA A 179 -17.14 -12.21 -9.69
C ALA A 179 -16.43 -13.44 -9.13
N LEU A 180 -15.11 -13.50 -9.24
CA LEU A 180 -14.35 -14.17 -8.20
C LEU A 180 -14.65 -13.37 -6.92
N PRO A 181 -15.44 -13.90 -5.97
CA PRO A 181 -15.94 -13.14 -4.83
C PRO A 181 -14.82 -12.57 -3.95
N GLU A 182 -13.59 -13.03 -4.17
CA GLU A 182 -12.44 -12.91 -3.29
C GLU A 182 -11.38 -11.92 -3.81
N THR A 183 -11.57 -11.30 -4.98
CA THR A 183 -10.63 -10.30 -5.51
C THR A 183 -11.11 -8.87 -5.27
N LEU A 184 -10.31 -8.08 -4.54
CA LEU A 184 -10.62 -6.69 -4.23
C LEU A 184 -9.87 -5.80 -5.20
N SER A 185 -10.56 -4.97 -5.98
CA SER A 185 -9.82 -4.00 -6.79
C SER A 185 -9.27 -2.89 -5.89
N TRP A 186 -8.06 -2.40 -6.19
CA TRP A 186 -7.44 -1.29 -5.45
C TRP A 186 -8.39 -0.09 -5.33
N ASP A 187 -9.03 0.33 -6.43
CA ASP A 187 -9.93 1.48 -6.40
C ASP A 187 -11.18 1.20 -5.55
N TRP A 188 -11.73 -0.01 -5.60
CA TRP A 188 -12.87 -0.38 -4.77
C TRP A 188 -12.51 -0.33 -3.27
N LEU A 189 -11.37 -0.92 -2.89
CA LEU A 189 -10.97 -1.02 -1.49
C LEU A 189 -10.81 0.35 -0.83
N PHE A 190 -10.23 1.32 -1.54
CA PHE A 190 -9.87 2.62 -0.96
C PHE A 190 -10.87 3.75 -1.27
N LYS A 191 -11.49 3.76 -2.45
CA LYS A 191 -12.36 4.88 -2.87
C LYS A 191 -13.83 4.63 -2.53
N ASN A 192 -14.29 3.38 -2.59
CA ASN A 192 -15.69 3.05 -2.37
C ASN A 192 -16.02 2.97 -0.86
N GLN A 193 -17.20 3.49 -0.47
CA GLN A 193 -17.73 3.34 0.88
C GLN A 193 -17.90 1.87 1.26
N SER A 194 -18.31 1.01 0.33
CA SER A 194 -18.42 -0.44 0.55
C SER A 194 -17.06 -1.08 0.83
N GLY A 195 -15.99 -0.66 0.13
CA GLY A 195 -14.63 -1.13 0.40
C GLY A 195 -14.12 -0.74 1.79
N ARG A 196 -14.40 0.50 2.21
CA ARG A 196 -14.13 0.94 3.59
C ARG A 196 -14.96 0.16 4.62
N GLY A 197 -16.22 -0.13 4.30
CA GLY A 197 -17.09 -0.99 5.11
C GLY A 197 -16.53 -2.40 5.26
N TRP A 198 -16.00 -2.97 4.17
CA TRP A 198 -15.36 -4.28 4.18
C TRP A 198 -14.11 -4.31 5.07
N LEU A 199 -13.24 -3.30 4.96
CA LEU A 199 -12.05 -3.17 5.82
C LEU A 199 -12.43 -3.07 7.31
N ARG A 200 -13.51 -2.35 7.62
CA ARG A 200 -14.07 -2.27 8.97
C ARG A 200 -14.52 -3.62 9.50
N THR A 201 -15.17 -4.42 8.67
CA THR A 201 -15.67 -5.71 9.12
C THR A 201 -14.52 -6.71 9.32
N HIS A 202 -13.57 -6.75 8.39
CA HIS A 202 -12.60 -7.85 8.34
C HIS A 202 -11.24 -7.53 8.97
N CYS A 203 -10.88 -6.25 9.12
CA CYS A 203 -9.53 -5.84 9.50
C CYS A 203 -9.48 -5.01 10.80
N ARG A 204 -10.61 -4.87 11.51
CA ARG A 204 -10.73 -4.07 12.74
C ARG A 204 -9.82 -4.51 13.88
N GLU A 205 -9.36 -5.76 13.86
CA GLU A 205 -8.59 -6.34 14.96
C GLU A 205 -7.12 -5.91 14.92
N ARG A 206 -6.60 -5.52 13.75
CA ARG A 206 -5.15 -5.26 13.58
C ARG A 206 -4.80 -4.07 12.71
N LEU A 207 -5.68 -3.62 11.80
CA LEU A 207 -5.42 -2.49 10.89
C LEU A 207 -6.23 -1.24 11.25
N VAL A 208 -6.25 -0.93 12.54
CA VAL A 208 -6.85 0.27 13.10
C VAL A 208 -5.92 0.90 14.10
N THR A 209 -6.14 2.17 14.41
CA THR A 209 -5.52 2.86 15.54
C THR A 209 -6.58 3.52 16.39
N HIS A 210 -6.46 3.37 17.70
CA HIS A 210 -7.31 4.04 18.67
C HIS A 210 -6.81 5.47 18.91
N HIS A 211 -7.71 6.45 18.77
CA HIS A 211 -7.41 7.80 19.20
C HIS A 211 -7.33 7.84 20.73
N PRO A 212 -6.24 8.32 21.34
CA PRO A 212 -6.02 8.20 22.78
C PRO A 212 -7.03 8.99 23.62
N ILE A 213 -7.59 10.08 23.08
CA ILE A 213 -8.51 10.97 23.81
C ILE A 213 -9.98 10.58 23.61
N THR A 214 -10.36 10.22 22.39
CA THR A 214 -11.78 10.02 22.02
C THR A 214 -12.15 8.54 22.00
N GLY A 215 -11.17 7.63 22.08
CA GLY A 215 -11.35 6.20 21.88
C GLY A 215 -11.74 5.79 20.46
N SER A 216 -11.89 6.76 19.54
CA SER A 216 -12.38 6.49 18.18
C SER A 216 -11.38 5.65 17.39
N LEU A 217 -11.90 4.68 16.65
CA LEU A 217 -11.12 3.86 15.73
C LEU A 217 -10.86 4.61 14.43
N HIS A 218 -9.59 4.75 14.06
CA HIS A 218 -9.16 5.26 12.77
C HIS A 218 -8.56 4.12 11.95
N TYR A 219 -9.05 3.93 10.73
CA TYR A 219 -8.50 2.91 9.84
C TYR A 219 -7.08 3.23 9.43
N SER A 220 -6.29 2.18 9.28
CA SER A 220 -4.87 2.32 8.98
C SER A 220 -4.59 2.47 7.49
N LEU A 221 -5.56 2.11 6.64
CA LEU A 221 -5.46 2.09 5.18
C LEU A 221 -6.08 3.35 4.54
N TYR A 222 -5.73 4.55 5.03
CA TYR A 222 -6.09 5.79 4.33
C TYR A 222 -5.04 6.16 3.28
N MET A 223 -5.50 6.49 2.08
CA MET A 223 -4.63 7.03 1.04
C MET A 223 -3.98 8.34 1.49
N HIS A 224 -2.65 8.35 1.57
CA HIS A 224 -1.80 9.53 1.75
C HIS A 224 -2.17 10.44 2.93
N ARG A 225 -2.71 9.88 4.02
CA ARG A 225 -2.90 10.60 5.29
C ARG A 225 -1.59 10.70 6.04
N ALA A 226 -1.17 11.92 6.36
CA ALA A 226 0.04 12.18 7.13
C ALA A 226 -0.05 11.61 8.55
N LEU A 227 1.09 11.33 9.14
CA LEU A 227 1.19 10.72 10.47
C LEU A 227 0.68 11.69 11.55
N LYS A 228 -0.02 11.17 12.55
CA LYS A 228 -0.32 11.95 13.77
C LYS A 228 0.65 11.53 14.87
N ASN A 229 1.01 12.45 15.76
CA ASN A 229 2.01 12.18 16.80
C ASN A 229 1.66 10.95 17.66
N TRP A 230 0.37 10.72 17.95
CA TRP A 230 -0.08 9.56 18.72
C TRP A 230 -0.16 8.25 17.92
N GLU A 231 0.00 8.30 16.59
CA GLU A 231 -0.01 7.12 15.72
C GLU A 231 1.38 6.53 15.50
N THR A 232 2.45 7.24 15.87
CA THR A 232 3.84 6.92 15.50
C THR A 232 4.27 5.54 15.99
N VAL A 233 3.98 5.22 17.26
CA VAL A 233 4.38 3.96 17.93
C VAL A 233 3.74 2.71 17.33
N ASN A 234 2.71 2.89 16.50
CA ASN A 234 2.01 1.82 15.81
C ASN A 234 2.24 1.88 14.28
N ALA A 235 3.05 2.82 13.81
CA ALA A 235 3.17 3.11 12.39
C ALA A 235 4.17 2.19 11.69
N VAL A 236 3.73 1.74 10.52
CA VAL A 236 4.53 0.99 9.55
C VAL A 236 4.58 1.78 8.26
N ALA A 237 5.75 1.87 7.64
CA ALA A 237 5.94 2.68 6.44
C ALA A 237 6.85 1.97 5.43
N PHE A 238 6.65 2.29 4.16
CA PHE A 238 7.60 2.00 3.10
C PHE A 238 8.30 3.29 2.69
N PHE A 239 9.58 3.15 2.36
CA PHE A 239 10.40 4.21 1.81
C PHE A 239 10.86 3.84 0.41
N ARG A 240 11.32 4.84 -0.34
CA ARG A 240 11.84 4.67 -1.69
C ARG A 240 12.92 5.71 -1.95
N LEU A 241 13.91 5.35 -2.77
CA LEU A 241 14.95 6.28 -3.18
C LEU A 241 14.30 7.56 -3.75
N PRO A 242 14.63 8.77 -3.26
CA PRO A 242 13.86 9.98 -3.55
C PRO A 242 13.74 10.29 -5.04
N LEU A 243 14.80 10.11 -5.83
CA LEU A 243 14.77 10.29 -7.29
C LEU A 243 13.78 9.33 -7.95
N GLN A 244 13.85 8.04 -7.60
CA GLN A 244 12.95 7.01 -8.13
C GLN A 244 11.49 7.25 -7.72
N ARG A 245 11.26 7.74 -6.50
CA ARG A 245 9.94 8.18 -6.01
C ARG A 245 9.43 9.37 -6.81
N MET A 246 10.27 10.39 -7.02
CA MET A 246 9.93 11.60 -7.76
C MET A 246 9.57 11.26 -9.21
N TYR A 247 10.38 10.45 -9.89
CA TYR A 247 10.10 10.00 -11.25
C TYR A 247 8.79 9.22 -11.33
N SER A 248 8.58 8.28 -10.41
CA SER A 248 7.34 7.52 -10.35
C SER A 248 6.12 8.41 -10.12
N ASN A 249 6.28 9.56 -9.45
CA ASN A 249 5.23 10.54 -9.25
C ASN A 249 4.99 11.37 -10.51
N TYR A 250 6.06 11.83 -11.18
CA TYR A 250 6.00 12.47 -12.49
C TYR A 250 5.24 11.60 -13.48
N MET A 251 5.69 10.36 -13.73
CA MET A 251 5.04 9.44 -14.65
C MET A 251 3.58 9.20 -14.28
N HIS A 252 3.27 9.17 -12.97
CA HIS A 252 1.90 9.00 -12.57
C HIS A 252 1.02 10.19 -12.92
N LEU A 253 1.44 11.40 -12.58
CA LEU A 253 0.62 12.59 -12.78
C LEU A 253 0.58 13.02 -14.26
N SER A 254 1.69 12.81 -14.96
CA SER A 254 1.84 13.12 -16.37
C SER A 254 1.08 12.16 -17.29
N LEU A 255 1.02 10.87 -16.97
CA LEU A 255 0.45 9.86 -17.87
C LEU A 255 -0.93 9.34 -17.46
N HIS A 256 -1.25 9.24 -16.16
CA HIS A 256 -2.52 8.61 -15.75
C HIS A 256 -3.75 9.50 -15.96
N TYR A 257 -3.58 10.81 -16.12
CA TYR A 257 -4.68 11.75 -16.29
C TYR A 257 -4.79 12.28 -17.72
N ASN A 258 -4.01 11.72 -18.65
CA ASN A 258 -4.04 12.09 -20.04
C ASN A 258 -4.43 10.90 -20.91
N GLU A 259 -5.46 11.05 -21.74
CA GLU A 259 -5.90 10.02 -22.69
C GLU A 259 -4.79 9.68 -23.68
N SER A 260 -3.98 10.67 -24.08
CA SER A 260 -2.84 10.45 -24.97
C SER A 260 -1.71 9.65 -24.33
N ARG A 261 -1.71 9.49 -23.00
CA ARG A 261 -0.59 8.90 -22.23
C ARG A 261 0.77 9.51 -22.58
N GLU A 262 0.78 10.80 -22.92
CA GLU A 262 2.00 11.59 -23.04
C GLU A 262 2.08 12.60 -21.90
N PRO A 263 3.29 12.86 -21.35
CA PRO A 263 3.45 13.91 -20.36
C PRO A 263 3.05 15.27 -20.91
N ARG A 264 2.15 15.97 -20.21
CA ARG A 264 1.80 17.36 -20.54
C ARG A 264 2.94 18.36 -20.28
N GLU A 265 3.96 17.92 -19.54
CA GLU A 265 5.11 18.73 -19.18
C GLU A 265 6.38 17.89 -19.15
N SER A 266 7.53 18.53 -19.34
CA SER A 266 8.84 17.90 -19.16
C SER A 266 9.06 17.54 -17.69
N LEU A 267 9.99 16.61 -17.43
CA LEU A 267 10.42 16.29 -16.07
C LEU A 267 10.97 17.54 -15.37
N GLN A 268 11.75 18.36 -16.06
CA GLN A 268 12.36 19.59 -15.55
C GLN A 268 11.28 20.58 -15.07
N SER A 269 10.22 20.79 -15.88
CA SER A 269 9.06 21.59 -15.45
C SER A 269 8.41 21.01 -14.19
N PHE A 270 8.20 19.69 -14.14
CA PHE A 270 7.63 19.02 -12.98
C PHE A 270 8.49 19.17 -11.72
N LEU A 271 9.82 19.10 -11.85
CA LEU A 271 10.76 19.24 -10.74
C LEU A 271 10.71 20.64 -10.11
N THR A 272 10.25 21.68 -10.79
CA THR A 272 10.06 23.01 -10.17
C THR A 272 8.92 23.06 -9.13
N LYS A 273 8.04 22.04 -9.11
CA LYS A 273 6.82 22.01 -8.28
C LYS A 273 7.10 21.56 -6.86
N LYS A 274 7.40 22.53 -5.98
CA LYS A 274 7.74 22.33 -4.56
C LYS A 274 6.71 21.52 -3.75
N GLN A 275 5.44 21.47 -4.18
CA GLN A 275 4.44 20.59 -3.53
C GLN A 275 4.76 19.09 -3.64
N PHE A 276 5.61 18.67 -4.58
CA PHE A 276 5.99 17.26 -4.74
C PHE A 276 7.34 16.89 -4.10
N TRP A 277 8.04 17.88 -3.53
CA TRP A 277 9.31 17.69 -2.85
C TRP A 277 9.08 17.18 -1.43
N SER A 278 10.06 16.46 -0.91
CA SER A 278 10.22 16.04 0.47
C SER A 278 8.97 15.35 1.05
N GLN A 279 8.34 14.48 0.26
CA GLN A 279 7.05 13.88 0.62
C GLN A 279 7.17 12.85 1.73
N GLN A 280 8.28 12.10 1.77
CA GLN A 280 8.54 11.15 2.85
C GLN A 280 8.67 11.91 4.17
N THR A 281 9.45 13.00 4.15
CA THR A 281 9.66 13.89 5.29
C THR A 281 8.36 14.57 5.75
N LYS A 282 7.60 15.19 4.84
CA LYS A 282 6.33 15.87 5.17
C LYS A 282 5.35 14.93 5.85
N MET A 283 5.19 13.71 5.33
CA MET A 283 4.21 12.76 5.87
C MET A 283 4.58 12.24 7.26
N LEU A 284 5.86 12.07 7.56
CA LEU A 284 6.33 11.72 8.91
C LEU A 284 6.05 12.85 9.91
N LEU A 285 6.21 14.10 9.48
CA LEU A 285 5.95 15.29 10.31
C LEU A 285 4.47 15.66 10.41
N GLY A 286 3.56 14.81 9.94
CA GLY A 286 2.13 15.07 9.95
C GLY A 286 1.64 16.16 9.00
N ARG A 287 2.48 16.57 8.05
CA ARG A 287 2.13 17.54 7.00
C ARG A 287 1.51 16.82 5.80
N HIS A 288 0.54 17.48 5.17
CA HIS A 288 -0.05 16.95 3.94
C HIS A 288 1.02 16.74 2.86
N TYR A 289 0.96 15.62 2.13
CA TYR A 289 2.02 15.24 1.19
C TYR A 289 2.20 16.22 0.01
N ARG A 290 1.22 17.08 -0.27
CA ARG A 290 1.29 18.19 -1.25
C ARG A 290 1.43 19.57 -0.63
N ASP A 291 1.81 19.66 0.64
CA ASP A 291 2.07 20.94 1.28
C ASP A 291 3.22 21.66 0.54
N PRO A 292 3.00 22.88 -0.02
CA PRO A 292 4.01 23.57 -0.82
C PRO A 292 5.10 24.22 0.03
N ARG A 293 4.90 24.36 1.35
CA ARG A 293 5.89 24.99 2.23
C ARG A 293 7.18 24.15 2.22
N PRO A 294 8.37 24.77 2.17
CA PRO A 294 9.63 24.04 2.18
C PRO A 294 9.78 23.21 3.46
N VAL A 295 10.67 22.23 3.40
CA VAL A 295 11.09 21.40 4.55
C VAL A 295 12.51 21.85 4.89
N SER A 296 12.74 22.26 6.13
CA SER A 296 14.08 22.61 6.61
C SER A 296 14.92 21.36 6.91
N MET A 297 16.23 21.49 7.03
CA MET A 297 17.07 20.37 7.48
C MET A 297 16.78 19.96 8.93
N VAL A 298 16.35 20.89 9.78
CA VAL A 298 15.89 20.58 11.14
C VAL A 298 14.63 19.72 11.11
N ASP A 299 13.71 20.00 10.18
CA ASP A 299 12.53 19.16 9.96
C ASP A 299 12.91 17.75 9.46
N ALA A 300 13.87 17.66 8.53
CA ALA A 300 14.38 16.38 8.05
C ALA A 300 15.02 15.56 9.18
N GLN A 301 15.81 16.18 10.06
CA GLN A 301 16.39 15.52 11.23
C GLN A 301 15.31 15.00 12.20
N LYS A 302 14.23 15.76 12.43
CA LYS A 302 13.08 15.27 13.22
C LYS A 302 12.44 14.04 12.58
N ALA A 303 12.26 14.04 11.26
CA ALA A 303 11.72 12.89 10.54
C ALA A 303 12.65 11.67 10.59
N VAL A 304 13.97 11.87 10.58
CA VAL A 304 14.97 10.80 10.81
C VAL A 304 14.78 10.13 12.16
N LEU A 305 14.59 10.91 13.23
CA LEU A 305 14.35 10.36 14.57
C LEU A 305 13.08 9.51 14.61
N ILE A 306 11.99 9.97 13.97
CA ILE A 306 10.75 9.18 13.86
C ILE A 306 11.02 7.82 13.18
N VAL A 307 11.80 7.79 12.09
CA VAL A 307 12.14 6.56 11.39
C VAL A 307 12.99 5.62 12.27
N LYS A 308 13.99 6.17 12.96
CA LYS A 308 14.93 5.39 13.77
C LYS A 308 14.29 4.82 15.04
N GLU A 309 13.42 5.59 15.68
CA GLU A 309 13.03 5.33 17.07
C GLU A 309 11.54 5.03 17.23
N SER A 310 10.68 5.56 16.35
CA SER A 310 9.24 5.54 16.59
C SER A 310 8.46 4.55 15.72
N LEU A 311 8.90 4.28 14.48
CA LEU A 311 8.18 3.36 13.60
C LEU A 311 8.35 1.91 14.06
N MET A 312 7.25 1.15 14.07
CA MET A 312 7.28 -0.29 14.36
C MET A 312 7.95 -1.10 13.25
N PHE A 313 7.82 -0.63 12.01
CA PHE A 313 8.37 -1.31 10.84
C PHE A 313 8.72 -0.32 9.74
N VAL A 314 9.87 -0.58 9.12
CA VAL A 314 10.41 0.18 8.00
C VAL A 314 10.66 -0.80 6.86
N GLY A 315 9.99 -0.60 5.71
CA GLY A 315 10.24 -1.34 4.48
C GLY A 315 10.88 -0.45 3.41
N LEU A 316 11.56 -1.07 2.43
CA LEU A 316 12.10 -0.39 1.26
C LEU A 316 11.42 -0.88 -0.01
N THR A 317 11.10 0.03 -0.92
CA THR A 317 10.46 -0.30 -2.19
C THR A 317 11.43 -1.07 -3.11
N GLU A 318 12.72 -0.77 -3.05
CA GLU A 318 13.76 -1.47 -3.81
C GLU A 318 13.95 -2.92 -3.33
N GLU A 319 13.68 -3.17 -2.05
CA GLU A 319 13.78 -4.49 -1.39
C GLU A 319 12.38 -5.05 -1.10
N PHE A 320 11.44 -4.92 -2.05
CA PHE A 320 10.02 -5.15 -1.78
C PHE A 320 9.71 -6.55 -1.22
N VAL A 321 10.24 -7.59 -1.87
CA VAL A 321 10.04 -8.99 -1.44
C VAL A 321 10.59 -9.19 -0.02
N LEU A 322 11.84 -8.76 0.21
CA LEU A 322 12.48 -8.87 1.52
C LEU A 322 11.75 -8.05 2.59
N SER A 323 11.21 -6.89 2.25
CA SER A 323 10.38 -6.07 3.15
C SER A 323 9.10 -6.79 3.56
N CYS A 324 8.43 -7.49 2.64
CA CYS A 324 7.27 -8.32 2.97
C CYS A 324 7.66 -9.49 3.90
N ARG A 325 8.79 -10.14 3.64
CA ARG A 325 9.29 -11.24 4.50
C ARG A 325 9.67 -10.73 5.90
N LEU A 326 10.40 -9.61 5.97
CA LEU A 326 10.77 -8.93 7.22
C LEU A 326 9.53 -8.57 8.03
N PHE A 327 8.49 -8.02 7.39
CA PHE A 327 7.24 -7.69 8.07
C PHE A 327 6.62 -8.91 8.78
N HIS A 328 6.55 -10.04 8.08
CA HIS A 328 6.08 -11.29 8.68
C HIS A 328 7.03 -11.81 9.76
N ALA A 329 8.33 -11.52 9.72
CA ALA A 329 9.27 -11.91 10.77
C ALA A 329 9.10 -11.03 12.02
N THR A 330 8.74 -9.76 11.85
CA THR A 330 8.43 -8.82 12.92
C THR A 330 7.11 -9.13 13.61
N PHE A 331 6.05 -9.38 12.84
CA PHE A 331 4.67 -9.48 13.39
C PHE A 331 4.06 -10.89 13.33
N GLY A 332 4.84 -11.88 12.89
CA GLY A 332 4.42 -13.27 12.77
C GLY A 332 3.68 -13.62 11.48
N GLY A 333 3.31 -14.90 11.37
CA GLY A 333 2.77 -15.51 10.15
C GLY A 333 3.83 -15.75 9.07
N VAL A 334 3.40 -16.20 7.90
CA VAL A 334 4.28 -16.41 6.73
C VAL A 334 3.81 -15.58 5.55
N PRO A 335 4.72 -15.10 4.68
CA PRO A 335 4.35 -14.42 3.46
C PRO A 335 3.74 -15.39 2.44
N HIS A 336 2.73 -14.92 1.73
CA HIS A 336 2.13 -15.56 0.57
C HIS A 336 2.76 -15.00 -0.71
N ARG A 337 3.03 -15.85 -1.71
CA ARG A 337 3.71 -15.41 -2.96
C ARG A 337 2.95 -14.30 -3.70
N ALA A 338 1.62 -14.33 -3.70
CA ALA A 338 0.78 -13.27 -4.27
C ALA A 338 0.97 -11.89 -3.60
N GLN A 339 1.52 -11.81 -2.38
CA GLN A 339 1.87 -10.52 -1.76
C GLN A 339 3.07 -9.84 -2.45
N PHE A 340 3.87 -10.59 -3.20
CA PHE A 340 5.01 -10.07 -3.95
C PHE A 340 4.61 -9.54 -5.32
N GLU A 341 3.38 -9.78 -5.75
CA GLU A 341 2.86 -9.28 -7.02
C GLU A 341 2.77 -7.75 -7.00
N ASN A 342 3.19 -7.14 -8.10
CA ASN A 342 3.01 -5.71 -8.26
C ASN A 342 1.56 -5.43 -8.67
N ILE A 343 0.70 -5.08 -7.72
CA ILE A 343 -0.72 -4.78 -8.00
C ILE A 343 -0.92 -3.43 -8.73
N ARG A 344 0.14 -2.64 -8.92
CA ARG A 344 0.11 -1.38 -9.66
C ARG A 344 1.26 -1.32 -10.66
N PRO A 345 1.26 -2.21 -11.67
CA PRO A 345 2.29 -2.15 -12.70
C PRO A 345 2.16 -0.82 -13.45
N GLY A 346 3.30 -0.19 -13.73
CA GLY A 346 3.35 1.02 -14.53
C GLY A 346 2.83 0.77 -15.95
N ILE A 347 2.37 1.83 -16.62
CA ILE A 347 1.75 1.75 -17.95
C ILE A 347 2.63 1.00 -18.97
N SER A 348 3.95 1.21 -18.93
CA SER A 348 4.91 0.58 -19.85
C SER A 348 4.99 -0.94 -19.74
N ARG A 349 4.65 -1.52 -18.57
CA ARG A 349 4.68 -2.98 -18.38
C ARG A 349 3.48 -3.70 -18.97
N TYR A 350 2.41 -3.00 -19.32
CA TYR A 350 1.29 -3.63 -20.01
C TYR A 350 1.57 -3.87 -21.50
N ASN A 351 2.53 -3.13 -22.07
CA ASN A 351 2.84 -3.21 -23.49
C ASN A 351 4.13 -4.02 -23.78
N SER A 352 4.96 -4.26 -22.77
CA SER A 352 6.15 -5.08 -22.91
C SER A 352 5.85 -6.45 -22.31
N SER A 353 5.92 -7.50 -23.14
CA SER A 353 5.90 -8.91 -22.73
C SER A 353 7.14 -9.32 -21.92
N VAL A 354 7.95 -8.35 -21.47
CA VAL A 354 9.13 -8.59 -20.65
C VAL A 354 8.66 -8.95 -19.24
N THR A 355 8.41 -10.25 -19.08
CA THR A 355 8.11 -10.93 -17.86
C THR A 355 9.23 -10.71 -16.84
N THR A 356 8.84 -10.12 -15.70
CA THR A 356 9.34 -10.50 -14.37
C THR A 356 10.84 -10.73 -14.23
N SER A 357 11.63 -9.71 -13.90
CA SER A 357 12.68 -9.85 -12.87
C SER A 357 13.32 -8.50 -12.52
N SER A 358 13.76 -8.39 -11.27
CA SER A 358 14.76 -7.46 -10.73
C SER A 358 14.61 -5.94 -10.99
N SER A 359 14.32 -5.21 -9.92
CA SER A 359 14.72 -3.79 -9.70
C SER A 359 14.66 -2.85 -10.90
N PHE A 360 13.52 -2.70 -11.55
CA PHE A 360 13.36 -1.61 -12.52
C PHE A 360 13.66 -0.27 -11.83
N ARG A 361 14.72 0.40 -12.28
CA ARG A 361 15.12 1.74 -11.88
C ARG A 361 15.02 2.67 -13.08
N TYR A 362 14.44 3.83 -12.88
CA TYR A 362 14.48 4.91 -13.86
C TYR A 362 15.91 5.44 -13.96
N SER A 363 16.30 5.89 -15.16
CA SER A 363 17.61 6.53 -15.33
C SER A 363 17.67 7.82 -14.52
N GLU A 364 18.70 7.97 -13.70
CA GLU A 364 18.90 9.17 -12.87
C GLU A 364 19.54 10.32 -13.65
N SER A 365 20.13 10.03 -14.82
CA SER A 365 20.71 11.06 -15.70
C SER A 365 19.69 12.14 -16.13
N GLN A 366 18.40 11.80 -16.14
CA GLN A 366 17.32 12.72 -16.53
C GLN A 366 17.04 13.81 -15.48
N PHE A 367 17.64 13.72 -14.28
CA PHE A 367 17.43 14.70 -13.21
C PHE A 367 18.40 15.89 -13.26
N GLU A 368 19.42 15.89 -14.12
CA GLU A 368 20.33 17.04 -14.32
C GLU A 368 20.88 17.63 -13.00
N GLY A 369 21.23 16.76 -12.04
CA GLY A 369 21.75 17.17 -10.74
C GLY A 369 20.69 17.58 -9.70
N TRP A 370 19.40 17.53 -10.03
CA TRP A 370 18.34 17.73 -9.05
C TRP A 370 18.39 16.68 -7.95
N SER A 371 18.18 17.11 -6.70
CA SER A 371 18.12 16.24 -5.53
C SER A 371 17.08 16.72 -4.50
N ASP A 372 16.63 15.81 -3.63
CA ASP A 372 15.69 16.09 -2.54
C ASP A 372 16.39 15.81 -1.20
N ALA A 373 17.27 16.73 -0.78
CA ALA A 373 18.16 16.52 0.37
C ALA A 373 17.43 16.08 1.65
N ALA A 374 16.22 16.57 1.90
CA ALA A 374 15.42 16.18 3.05
C ALA A 374 14.94 14.72 2.96
N ASP A 375 14.34 14.32 1.83
CA ASP A 375 13.92 12.92 1.63
C ASP A 375 15.12 11.97 1.50
N GLU A 376 16.27 12.44 1.01
CA GLU A 376 17.51 11.65 0.97
C GLU A 376 17.96 11.30 2.38
N LEU A 377 18.01 12.28 3.28
CA LEU A 377 18.38 12.05 4.67
C LEU A 377 17.43 11.06 5.36
N VAL A 378 16.12 11.19 5.13
CA VAL A 378 15.10 10.26 5.65
C VAL A 378 15.26 8.86 5.05
N TYR A 379 15.51 8.75 3.75
CA TYR A 379 15.69 7.47 3.06
C TYR A 379 16.94 6.74 3.56
N GLN A 380 18.06 7.45 3.76
CA GLN A 380 19.27 6.84 4.32
C GLN A 380 19.02 6.30 5.74
N ALA A 381 18.32 7.05 6.59
CA ALA A 381 17.92 6.56 7.91
C ALA A 381 17.02 5.30 7.82
N ALA A 382 16.06 5.30 6.89
CA ALA A 382 15.20 4.14 6.65
C ALA A 382 15.98 2.93 6.16
N LYS A 383 16.96 3.13 5.25
CA LYS A 383 17.82 2.07 4.73
C LYS A 383 18.68 1.44 5.84
N VAL A 384 19.32 2.26 6.67
CA VAL A 384 20.10 1.78 7.82
C VAL A 384 19.21 0.97 8.77
N ARG A 385 18.04 1.51 9.14
CA ARG A 385 17.09 0.81 10.02
C ARG A 385 16.62 -0.51 9.42
N PHE A 386 16.23 -0.52 8.15
CA PHE A 386 15.78 -1.72 7.44
C PHE A 386 16.83 -2.84 7.47
N TRP A 387 18.07 -2.55 7.08
CA TRP A 387 19.11 -3.59 7.04
C TRP A 387 19.55 -4.04 8.44
N SER A 388 19.48 -3.15 9.44
CA SER A 388 19.64 -3.54 10.85
C SER A 388 18.58 -4.56 11.26
N ASP A 389 17.31 -4.29 10.96
CA ASP A 389 16.20 -5.18 11.29
C ASP A 389 16.29 -6.52 10.53
N VAL A 390 16.68 -6.51 9.24
CA VAL A 390 16.94 -7.73 8.47
C VAL A 390 18.03 -8.57 9.12
N LYS A 391 19.16 -7.95 9.52
CA LYS A 391 20.25 -8.66 10.18
C LYS A 391 19.78 -9.29 11.49
N GLN A 392 19.04 -8.54 12.30
CA GLN A 392 18.52 -9.02 13.58
C GLN A 392 17.51 -10.16 13.41
N LEU A 393 16.69 -10.12 12.38
CA LEU A 393 15.58 -11.06 12.16
C LEU A 393 15.88 -12.13 11.09
N LYS A 394 17.13 -12.25 10.61
CA LYS A 394 17.52 -13.15 9.51
C LYS A 394 16.98 -14.57 9.69
N ALA A 395 17.26 -15.20 10.84
CA ALA A 395 16.82 -16.56 11.13
C ALA A 395 15.28 -16.70 11.06
N LYS A 396 14.54 -15.71 11.57
CA LYS A 396 13.06 -15.71 11.49
C LYS A 396 12.57 -15.50 10.05
N ILE A 397 13.29 -14.73 9.24
CA ILE A 397 12.93 -14.56 7.83
C ILE A 397 13.08 -15.90 7.10
N GLU A 398 14.19 -16.62 7.31
CA GLU A 398 14.50 -17.85 6.56
C GLU A 398 13.57 -19.03 6.89
N VAL A 399 12.99 -19.05 8.10
CA VAL A 399 11.94 -20.00 8.49
C VAL A 399 10.67 -19.88 7.64
N ASP A 400 10.52 -18.82 6.83
CA ASP A 400 9.35 -18.65 5.97
C ASP A 400 9.27 -19.58 4.76
N GLY A 401 10.33 -20.38 4.50
CA GLY A 401 10.38 -21.39 3.44
C GLY A 401 10.57 -20.82 2.03
N LEU A 402 10.96 -19.55 1.87
CA LEU A 402 11.18 -18.92 0.57
C LEU A 402 12.65 -18.80 0.15
N GLY A 403 13.52 -19.58 0.80
CA GLY A 403 14.96 -19.61 0.54
C GLY A 403 15.76 -18.62 1.38
N GLU A 404 17.09 -18.68 1.23
CA GLU A 404 18.05 -17.91 2.02
C GLU A 404 17.89 -16.39 1.80
N VAL A 405 18.22 -15.60 2.83
CA VAL A 405 18.37 -14.14 2.71
C VAL A 405 19.84 -13.79 2.61
N VAL A 406 20.23 -13.27 1.45
CA VAL A 406 21.56 -12.67 1.26
C VAL A 406 21.55 -11.27 1.88
N VAL A 407 22.18 -11.13 3.05
CA VAL A 407 22.37 -9.83 3.70
C VAL A 407 23.55 -9.13 3.04
N GLN A 408 23.32 -7.97 2.43
CA GLN A 408 24.39 -7.20 1.80
C GLN A 408 25.29 -6.58 2.88
N THR A 409 26.50 -7.11 3.04
CA THR A 409 27.50 -6.64 4.01
C THR A 409 27.97 -5.21 3.73
N ASN A 410 27.97 -4.80 2.46
CA ASN A 410 28.54 -3.53 1.99
C ASN A 410 27.69 -2.29 2.34
N HIS A 411 26.55 -2.46 3.02
CA HIS A 411 25.66 -1.34 3.36
C HIS A 411 25.82 -0.82 4.79
N LEU A 412 26.70 -1.42 5.60
CA LEU A 412 26.90 -1.05 7.01
C LEU A 412 28.18 -0.24 7.28
N THR A 413 29.02 0.01 6.27
CA THR A 413 30.37 0.59 6.46
C THR A 413 30.52 2.07 6.11
N ASN A 414 29.46 2.79 5.73
CA ASN A 414 29.56 4.26 5.60
C ASN A 414 29.46 4.90 6.99
N LYS A 415 30.58 4.89 7.72
CA LYS A 415 30.82 5.70 8.91
C LYS A 415 31.47 7.03 8.55
#